data_AF-A0A8S1RDB9-F1
#
_entry.id   AF-A0A8S1RDB9-F1
#
_cell.length_a   1.000
_cell.length_b   1.000
_cell.length_c   1.000
_cell.angle_alpha   90.00
_cell.angle_beta   90.00
_cell.angle_gamma   90.00
#
_symmetry.space_group_name_H-M   'P 1'
#
loop_
_entity.id
_entity.type
_entity.pdbx_description
1 polymer ?
#
loop_
_entity_poly.entity_id
_entity_poly.type
_entity_poly.pdbx_seq_one_letter_code
_entity_poly.pdbx_strand_id
1 'polypeptide(L)'
;MGDYHFQYLQQYLHNVNLRKKVKELLKEKTEIQQKLEILERDDNHSLEERKKRLRSLASEVQRNFECPLTKCNKKYGSEGSLNQHIKLKHPELVNKT
;
A
#
# COMPACT_ATOMS: atom_id res chain seq x y z
N MET A 1 0.83 -64.69 -21.09
CA MET A 1 -0.09 -64.25 -20.02
C MET A 1 0.59 -63.63 -18.78
N GLY A 2 1.88 -63.86 -18.51
CA GLY A 2 2.57 -63.23 -17.36
C GLY A 2 3.00 -61.76 -17.52
N ASP A 3 3.20 -61.30 -18.77
CA ASP A 3 3.71 -59.96 -19.08
C ASP A 3 2.70 -58.84 -18.75
N TYR A 4 1.42 -59.03 -19.09
CA TYR A 4 0.36 -58.07 -18.78
C TYR A 4 0.19 -57.83 -17.28
N HIS A 5 0.32 -58.89 -16.46
CA HIS A 5 0.22 -58.78 -15.01
C HIS A 5 1.39 -57.98 -14.43
N PHE A 6 2.61 -58.19 -14.95
CA PHE A 6 3.78 -57.43 -14.52
C PHE A 6 3.67 -55.94 -14.86
N GLN A 7 3.25 -55.61 -16.09
CA GLN A 7 3.02 -54.23 -16.52
C GLN A 7 1.92 -53.55 -15.69
N TYR A 8 0.83 -54.26 -15.38
CA TYR A 8 -0.24 -53.77 -14.52
C TYR A 8 0.28 -53.39 -13.12
N LEU A 9 1.10 -54.26 -12.51
CA LEU A 9 1.70 -53.99 -11.20
C LEU A 9 2.62 -52.77 -11.23
N GLN A 10 3.44 -52.63 -12.28
CA GLN A 10 4.30 -51.46 -12.45
C GLN A 10 3.49 -50.17 -12.56
N GLN A 11 2.42 -50.18 -13.38
CA GLN A 11 1.55 -49.02 -13.54
C GLN A 11 0.80 -48.67 -12.25
N TYR A 12 0.35 -49.68 -11.50
CA TYR A 12 -0.26 -49.49 -10.19
C TYR A 12 0.70 -48.80 -9.21
N LEU A 13 1.94 -49.29 -9.10
CA LEU A 13 2.96 -48.69 -8.23
C LEU A 13 3.28 -47.26 -8.65
N HIS A 14 3.38 -47.01 -9.96
CA HIS A 14 3.58 -45.66 -10.48
C HIS A 14 2.43 -44.73 -10.07
N ASN A 15 1.17 -45.16 -10.23
CA ASN A 15 0.00 -44.39 -9.84
C ASN A 15 -0.05 -44.13 -8.33
N VAL A 16 0.37 -45.07 -7.49
CA VAL A 16 0.49 -44.87 -6.04
C VAL A 16 1.51 -43.77 -5.73
N ASN A 17 2.66 -43.80 -6.39
CA ASN A 17 3.70 -42.78 -6.20
C ASN A 17 3.27 -41.41 -6.72
N LEU A 18 2.61 -41.34 -7.87
CA LEU A 18 2.02 -40.10 -8.39
C LEU A 18 1.01 -39.51 -7.40
N ARG A 19 0.12 -40.34 -6.84
CA ARG A 19 -0.86 -39.89 -5.83
C ARG A 19 -0.17 -39.32 -4.59
N LYS A 20 0.93 -39.93 -4.13
CA LYS A 20 1.73 -39.38 -3.02
C LYS A 20 2.33 -38.03 -3.42
N LYS A 21 2.93 -37.93 -4.60
CA LYS A 21 3.55 -36.69 -5.07
C LYS A 21 2.55 -35.54 -5.23
N VAL A 22 1.34 -35.84 -5.72
CA VAL A 22 0.25 -34.84 -5.81
C VAL A 22 -0.13 -34.33 -4.42
N LYS A 23 -0.21 -35.20 -3.41
CA LYS A 23 -0.50 -34.76 -2.03
C LYS A 23 0.59 -33.85 -1.47
N GLU A 24 1.85 -34.15 -1.71
CA GLU A 24 2.98 -33.31 -1.30
C GLU A 24 2.92 -31.93 -1.97
N LEU A 25 2.73 -31.89 -3.29
CA LEU A 25 2.63 -30.64 -4.04
C LEU A 25 1.43 -29.79 -3.61
N LEU A 26 0.30 -30.42 -3.27
CA LEU A 26 -0.85 -29.71 -2.72
C LEU A 26 -0.52 -29.07 -1.37
N LYS A 27 0.21 -29.77 -0.50
CA LYS A 27 0.65 -29.23 0.79
C LYS A 27 1.59 -28.03 0.57
N GLU A 28 2.61 -28.17 -0.28
CA GLU A 28 3.53 -27.09 -0.62
C GLU A 28 2.80 -25.87 -1.19
N LYS A 29 1.84 -26.10 -2.11
CA LYS A 29 0.99 -25.03 -2.67
C LYS A 29 0.25 -24.28 -1.57
N THR A 30 -0.38 -24.99 -0.62
CA THR A 30 -1.12 -24.33 0.47
C THR A 30 -0.21 -23.51 1.38
N GLU A 31 1.00 -23.99 1.67
CA GLU A 31 1.98 -23.25 2.48
C GLU A 31 2.48 -21.99 1.77
N ILE A 32 2.75 -22.09 0.46
CA ILE A 32 3.15 -20.94 -0.36
C ILE A 32 2.02 -19.91 -0.44
N GLN A 33 0.78 -20.36 -0.65
CA GLN A 33 -0.39 -19.48 -0.72
C GLN A 33 -0.57 -18.69 0.58
N GLN A 34 -0.45 -19.35 1.73
CA GLN A 34 -0.52 -18.69 3.04
C GLN A 34 0.59 -17.65 3.24
N LYS A 35 1.83 -17.96 2.80
CA LYS A 35 2.94 -17.00 2.87
C LYS A 35 2.71 -15.77 1.98
N LEU A 36 2.14 -15.99 0.78
CA LEU A 36 1.79 -14.91 -0.14
C LEU A 36 0.77 -13.97 0.49
N GLU A 37 -0.30 -14.51 1.09
CA GLU A 37 -1.34 -13.71 1.76
C GLU A 37 -0.77 -12.82 2.88
N ILE A 38 0.20 -13.32 3.64
CA ILE A 38 0.87 -12.54 4.69
C ILE A 38 1.66 -11.38 4.08
N LEU A 39 2.46 -11.64 3.05
CA LEU A 39 3.27 -10.62 2.39
C LEU A 39 2.42 -9.54 1.70
N GLU A 40 1.31 -9.93 1.06
CA GLU A 40 0.39 -8.98 0.43
C GLU A 40 -0.30 -8.07 1.46
N ARG A 41 -0.56 -8.58 2.67
CA ARG A 41 -1.12 -7.78 3.76
C ARG A 41 -0.12 -6.74 4.27
N ASP A 42 1.14 -7.16 4.47
CA ASP A 42 2.21 -6.27 4.95
C ASP A 42 2.55 -5.19 3.92
N ASP A 43 2.58 -5.53 2.62
CA ASP A 43 2.80 -4.56 1.55
C ASP A 43 1.67 -3.53 1.46
N ASN A 44 0.41 -3.96 1.57
CA ASN A 44 -0.73 -3.03 1.61
C ASN A 44 -0.66 -2.08 2.81
N HIS A 45 -0.31 -2.58 4.00
CA HIS A 45 -0.13 -1.72 5.18
C HIS A 45 0.98 -0.67 4.95
N SER A 46 2.11 -1.09 4.38
CA SER A 46 3.23 -0.22 4.02
C SER A 46 2.85 0.83 2.97
N LEU A 47 2.08 0.46 1.95
CA LEU A 47 1.57 1.36 0.91
C LEU A 47 0.60 2.40 1.48
N GLU A 48 -0.34 1.99 2.33
CA GLU A 48 -1.29 2.90 2.97
C GLU A 48 -0.58 3.88 3.91
N GLU A 49 0.41 3.42 4.67
CA GLU A 49 1.28 4.31 5.44
C GLU A 49 2.07 5.28 4.55
N ARG A 50 2.61 4.81 3.43
CA ARG A 50 3.33 5.66 2.48
C ARG A 50 2.41 6.73 1.90
N LYS A 51 1.17 6.37 1.52
CA LYS A 51 0.15 7.32 1.04
C LYS A 51 -0.14 8.41 2.07
N LYS A 52 -0.28 8.06 3.35
CA LYS A 52 -0.45 9.05 4.44
C LYS A 52 0.72 10.02 4.58
N ARG A 53 1.94 9.62 4.19
CA ARG A 53 3.16 10.44 4.27
C ARG A 53 3.49 11.24 3.00
N LEU A 54 2.78 11.01 1.89
CA LEU A 54 3.02 11.75 0.66
C LEU A 54 2.56 13.20 0.85
N ARG A 55 3.53 14.13 0.84
CA ARG A 55 3.24 15.57 0.77
C ARG A 55 2.63 15.86 -0.60
N SER A 56 1.54 16.63 -0.61
CA SER A 56 0.99 17.17 -1.85
C SER A 56 2.00 18.06 -2.56
N LEU A 57 1.99 18.04 -3.89
CA LEU A 57 2.90 18.86 -4.68
C LEU A 57 2.53 20.34 -4.52
N ALA A 58 3.52 21.23 -4.47
CA ALA A 58 3.28 22.66 -4.27
C ALA A 58 2.38 23.30 -5.35
N SER A 59 2.27 22.68 -6.53
CA SER A 59 1.37 23.08 -7.62
C SER A 59 -0.09 22.66 -7.40
N GLU A 60 -0.33 21.59 -6.64
CA GLU A 60 -1.67 21.03 -6.40
C GLU A 60 -2.39 21.69 -5.22
N VAL A 61 -1.64 22.39 -4.36
CA VAL A 61 -2.21 23.09 -3.20
C VAL A 61 -3.05 24.28 -3.68
N GLN A 62 -4.37 24.18 -3.53
CA GLN A 62 -5.31 25.28 -3.77
C GLN A 62 -5.08 26.40 -2.75
N ARG A 63 -4.61 27.56 -3.23
CA ARG A 63 -4.27 28.71 -2.38
C ARG A 63 -5.46 29.67 -2.23
N ASN A 64 -6.52 29.20 -1.58
CA ASN A 64 -7.78 29.94 -1.45
C ASN A 64 -7.76 30.98 -0.33
N PHE A 65 -6.74 30.98 0.55
CA PHE A 65 -6.66 31.87 1.70
C PHE A 65 -5.73 33.04 1.40
N GLU A 66 -6.30 34.21 1.16
CA GLU A 66 -5.56 35.42 0.79
C GLU A 66 -5.34 36.36 2.00
N CYS A 67 -4.17 36.99 2.06
CA CYS A 67 -3.88 37.99 3.07
C CYS A 67 -4.77 39.22 2.89
N PRO A 68 -5.48 39.68 3.95
CA PRO A 68 -6.39 40.82 3.83
C PRO A 68 -5.67 42.16 3.64
N LEU A 69 -4.35 42.22 3.87
CA LEU A 69 -3.58 43.43 3.63
C LEU A 69 -3.33 43.63 2.14
N THR A 70 -3.94 44.68 1.58
CA THR A 70 -3.88 45.03 0.15
C THR A 70 -2.47 45.19 -0.42
N LYS A 71 -1.47 45.48 0.42
CA LYS A 71 -0.06 45.59 0.01
C LYS A 71 0.67 44.23 -0.06
N CYS A 72 0.11 43.15 0.49
CA CYS A 72 0.78 41.86 0.62
C CYS A 72 0.43 40.88 -0.52
N ASN A 73 -0.85 40.76 -0.89
CA ASN A 73 -1.36 39.89 -1.97
C ASN A 73 -0.91 38.41 -1.92
N LYS A 74 -0.46 37.92 -0.75
CA LYS A 74 -0.01 36.54 -0.59
C LYS A 74 -1.17 35.60 -0.37
N LYS A 75 -1.10 34.43 -1.02
CA LYS A 75 -2.11 33.37 -0.95
C LYS A 75 -1.53 32.09 -0.34
N TYR A 76 -2.34 31.42 0.45
CA TYR A 76 -1.97 30.29 1.30
C TYR A 76 -2.95 29.13 1.10
N GLY A 77 -2.44 27.91 1.27
CA GLY A 77 -3.21 26.67 1.08
C GLY A 77 -4.11 26.30 2.25
N SER A 78 -3.94 26.96 3.39
CA SER A 78 -4.71 26.69 4.61
C SER A 78 -4.80 27.96 5.47
N GLU A 79 -5.87 28.05 6.25
CA GLU A 79 -6.06 29.14 7.20
C GLU A 79 -4.93 29.23 8.23
N GLY A 80 -4.44 28.10 8.75
CA GLY A 80 -3.33 28.08 9.71
C GLY A 80 -2.04 28.71 9.17
N SER A 81 -1.72 28.46 7.89
CA SER A 81 -0.56 29.06 7.24
C SER A 81 -0.75 30.55 6.95
N LEU A 82 -1.97 30.98 6.64
CA LEU A 82 -2.32 32.40 6.54
C LEU A 82 -2.20 33.10 7.91
N ASN A 83 -2.76 32.51 8.97
CA ASN A 83 -2.71 33.06 10.32
C ASN A 83 -1.26 33.20 10.82
N GLN A 84 -0.42 32.20 10.55
CA GLN A 84 1.01 32.28 10.83
C GLN A 84 1.68 33.42 10.04
N HIS A 85 1.35 33.56 8.75
CA HIS A 85 1.84 34.67 7.94
C HIS A 85 1.47 36.03 8.54
N ILE A 86 0.20 36.24 8.91
CA ILE A 86 -0.28 37.49 9.52
C ILE A 86 0.46 37.74 10.83
N LYS A 87 0.59 36.75 11.72
CA LYS A 87 1.33 36.91 12.99
C LYS A 87 2.79 37.33 12.79
N LEU A 88 3.47 36.79 11.78
CA LEU A 88 4.91 37.04 11.56
C LEU A 88 5.21 38.26 10.69
N LYS A 89 4.32 38.62 9.76
CA LYS A 89 4.54 39.69 8.76
C LYS A 89 3.64 40.90 8.94
N HIS A 90 2.51 40.73 9.62
CA HIS A 90 1.51 41.76 9.89
C HIS A 90 1.07 41.76 11.37
N PRO A 91 2.00 41.83 12.34
CA PRO A 91 1.65 41.81 13.76
C PRO A 91 0.67 42.93 14.15
N GLU A 92 0.69 44.05 13.42
CA GLU A 92 -0.24 45.17 13.58
C GLU A 92 -1.72 44.80 13.34
N LEU A 93 -1.99 43.73 12.58
CA LEU A 93 -3.35 43.26 12.32
C LEU A 93 -3.88 42.35 13.43
N VAL A 94 -3.00 41.68 14.16
CA VAL A 94 -3.37 40.75 15.24
C VAL A 94 -3.63 41.48 16.56
N ASN A 95 -2.98 42.62 16.77
CA ASN A 95 -3.05 43.39 18.01
C ASN A 95 -4.18 44.44 18.04
N LYS A 96 -5.09 44.44 17.04
CA LYS A 96 -6.29 45.27 17.03
C LYS A 96 -7.50 44.46 17.54
N THR A 97 -7.54 44.26 18.84
CA THR A 97 -8.72 43.90 19.63
C THR A 97 -8.66 44.75 20.89
#